data_AF-A0A821A2B3-F1
#
_entry.id   AF-A0A821A2B3-F1
#
_cell.length_a   1.000
_cell.length_b   1.000
_cell.length_c   1.000
_cell.angle_alpha   90.00
_cell.angle_beta   90.00
_cell.angle_gamma   90.00
#
_symmetry.space_group_name_H-M   'P 1'
#
loop_
_entity.id
_entity.type
_entity.pdbx_description
1 polymer ?
#
loop_
_entity_poly.entity_id
_entity_poly.type
_entity_poly.pdbx_seq_one_letter_code
_entity_poly.pdbx_strand_id
1 'polypeptide(L)'
;FIRLGLQALSELNPTRQWNFVKIDIDLNELRYYRENIIKAVIYPCSTVLDDSIGSALWFAARGNGILDRNNVPYESSAEVLLSGLGADEQLAGYSRHRTTFRSGGWKALENELDMEMNRISKRNLGRDDRVISSLGKEVRFPYLDEQLVNYLRSIPIWLKADLRLARGIGEKYLLRYIARHYLSLEQSSKYPKRAIQFGSRIAKLESKKEKASDQCSRLTTTTNNNNTIDDEE
;
A
#
# COMPACT_ATOMS: atom_id res chain seq x y z
N PHE A 1 -5.81 9.02 -13.16
CA PHE A 1 -6.12 8.46 -11.81
C PHE A 1 -5.77 9.45 -10.72
N ILE A 2 -4.49 9.70 -10.42
CA ILE A 2 -4.09 10.53 -9.27
C ILE A 2 -4.55 12.00 -9.41
N ARG A 3 -4.44 12.60 -10.61
CA ARG A 3 -4.93 13.96 -10.90
C ARG A 3 -6.43 14.15 -10.64
N LEU A 4 -7.25 13.12 -10.89
CA LEU A 4 -8.70 13.18 -10.63
C LEU A 4 -9.01 13.09 -9.14
N GLY A 5 -8.21 12.35 -8.37
CA GLY A 5 -8.29 12.36 -6.91
C GLY A 5 -7.94 13.73 -6.32
N LEU A 6 -6.87 14.38 -6.83
CA LEU A 6 -6.50 15.73 -6.43
C LEU A 6 -7.60 16.76 -6.73
N GLN A 7 -8.20 16.68 -7.91
CA GLN A 7 -9.34 17.52 -8.29
C GLN A 7 -10.50 17.34 -7.29
N ALA A 8 -10.91 16.10 -7.02
CA ALA A 8 -12.00 15.81 -6.09
C ALA A 8 -11.70 16.31 -4.66
N LEU A 9 -10.44 16.22 -4.20
CA LEU A 9 -10.02 16.79 -2.91
C LEU A 9 -10.08 18.32 -2.89
N SER A 10 -9.70 18.96 -4.00
CA SER A 10 -9.73 20.41 -4.15
C SER A 10 -11.17 20.93 -4.18
N GLU A 11 -12.08 20.20 -4.82
CA GLU A 11 -13.52 20.50 -4.80
C GLU A 11 -14.12 20.30 -3.40
N LEU A 12 -13.74 19.22 -2.69
CA LEU A 12 -14.24 18.91 -1.36
C LEU A 12 -13.78 19.91 -0.28
N ASN A 13 -12.54 20.42 -0.41
CA ASN A 13 -12.00 21.38 0.53
C ASN A 13 -11.24 22.50 -0.23
N PRO A 14 -11.97 23.50 -0.77
CA PRO A 14 -11.41 24.50 -1.68
C PRO A 14 -10.48 25.49 -1.00
N THR A 15 -10.61 25.69 0.32
CA THR A 15 -9.75 26.58 1.09
C THR A 15 -8.42 25.92 1.47
N ARG A 16 -8.31 24.59 1.33
CA ARG A 16 -7.08 23.85 1.62
C ARG A 16 -6.13 23.94 0.43
N GLN A 17 -4.88 24.32 0.70
CA GLN A 17 -3.82 24.18 -0.29
C GLN A 17 -3.43 22.70 -0.43
N TRP A 18 -3.76 22.11 -1.57
CA TRP A 18 -3.35 20.75 -1.94
C TRP A 18 -2.04 20.77 -2.74
N ASN A 19 -0.96 20.30 -2.14
CA ASN A 19 0.34 20.17 -2.79
C ASN A 19 0.48 18.77 -3.40
N PHE A 20 0.35 18.66 -4.72
CA PHE A 20 0.62 17.41 -5.42
C PHE A 20 2.10 17.31 -5.80
N VAL A 21 2.83 16.45 -5.12
CA VAL A 21 4.27 16.23 -5.30
C VAL A 21 4.48 14.98 -6.13
N LYS A 22 5.12 15.12 -7.29
CA LYS A 22 5.52 14.02 -8.16
C LYS A 22 6.86 13.46 -7.68
N ILE A 23 6.87 12.20 -7.27
CA ILE A 23 8.06 11.49 -6.80
C ILE A 23 8.44 10.49 -7.89
N ASP A 24 8.97 11.03 -8.98
CA ASP A 24 9.43 10.25 -10.13
C ASP A 24 10.90 9.90 -9.89
N ILE A 25 11.18 8.61 -9.72
CA ILE A 25 12.54 8.08 -9.46
C ILE A 25 12.99 7.25 -10.65
N ASP A 26 14.29 7.24 -10.91
CA ASP A 26 14.88 6.35 -11.89
C ASP A 26 15.39 5.03 -11.25
N LEU A 27 15.86 4.11 -12.11
CA LEU A 27 16.35 2.80 -11.67
C LEU A 27 17.64 2.90 -10.84
N ASN A 28 18.49 3.91 -11.10
CA ASN A 28 19.74 4.08 -10.38
C ASN A 28 19.48 4.58 -8.95
N GLU A 29 18.59 5.56 -8.81
CA GLU A 29 18.13 6.05 -7.51
C GLU A 29 17.47 4.93 -6.70
N LEU A 30 16.58 4.16 -7.33
CA LEU A 30 15.96 2.99 -6.69
C LEU A 30 17.01 1.99 -6.20
N ARG A 31 17.99 1.62 -7.04
CA ARG A 31 19.07 0.69 -6.66
C ARG A 31 19.92 1.23 -5.51
N TYR A 32 20.28 2.51 -5.57
CA TYR A 32 21.09 3.16 -4.55
C TYR A 32 20.40 3.13 -3.18
N TYR A 33 19.18 3.67 -3.06
CA TYR A 33 18.50 3.69 -1.77
C TYR A 33 18.07 2.31 -1.30
N ARG A 34 17.83 1.39 -2.23
CA ARG A 34 17.51 0.01 -1.87
C ARG A 34 18.65 -0.69 -1.18
N GLU A 35 19.86 -0.63 -1.74
CA GLU A 35 21.01 -1.30 -1.14
C GLU A 35 21.43 -0.63 0.17
N ASN A 36 21.39 0.71 0.23
CA ASN A 36 21.92 1.45 1.38
C ASN A 36 20.94 1.61 2.54
N ILE A 37 19.62 1.57 2.30
CA ILE A 37 18.60 1.91 3.32
C ILE A 37 17.45 0.90 3.30
N ILE A 38 16.72 0.80 2.17
CA ILE A 38 15.40 0.14 2.13
C ILE A 38 15.51 -1.34 2.49
N LYS A 39 16.56 -2.02 2.03
CA LYS A 39 16.84 -3.43 2.37
C LYS A 39 16.90 -3.67 3.88
N ALA A 40 17.61 -2.82 4.61
CA ALA A 40 17.78 -2.95 6.05
C ALA A 40 16.45 -2.73 6.80
N VAL A 41 15.64 -1.75 6.38
CA VAL A 41 14.38 -1.41 7.07
C VAL A 41 13.22 -2.34 6.72
N ILE A 42 13.27 -3.01 5.55
CA ILE A 42 12.27 -4.03 5.18
C ILE A 42 12.47 -5.33 5.98
N TYR A 43 13.70 -5.67 6.39
CA TYR A 43 14.01 -6.89 7.15
C TYR A 43 13.07 -7.07 8.37
N PRO A 44 12.53 -8.29 8.64
CA PRO A 44 12.92 -9.58 8.08
C PRO A 44 12.11 -10.00 6.84
N CYS A 45 11.32 -9.10 6.28
CA CYS A 45 10.61 -9.38 5.03
C CYS A 45 11.60 -9.49 3.88
N SER A 46 11.39 -10.45 2.98
CA SER A 46 12.41 -10.82 1.98
C SER A 46 11.82 -11.23 0.64
N THR A 47 10.52 -11.01 0.40
CA THR A 47 9.89 -11.36 -0.89
C THR A 47 9.96 -10.22 -1.90
N VAL A 48 9.75 -10.53 -3.18
CA VAL A 48 9.67 -9.51 -4.25
C VAL A 48 8.52 -8.52 -4.00
N LEU A 49 7.42 -8.99 -3.42
CA LEU A 49 6.32 -8.13 -2.99
C LEU A 49 6.78 -7.13 -1.93
N ASP A 50 7.54 -7.59 -0.94
CA ASP A 50 8.05 -6.74 0.14
C ASP A 50 8.99 -5.67 -0.38
N ASP A 51 9.94 -6.03 -1.25
CA ASP A 51 10.84 -5.10 -1.95
C ASP A 51 10.05 -4.00 -2.67
N SER A 52 9.08 -4.41 -3.49
CA SER A 52 8.33 -3.48 -4.34
C SER A 52 7.38 -2.56 -3.56
N ILE A 53 6.70 -3.06 -2.53
CA ILE A 53 5.81 -2.23 -1.69
C ILE A 53 6.64 -1.35 -0.77
N GLY A 54 7.63 -1.92 -0.07
CA GLY A 54 8.47 -1.19 0.85
C GLY A 54 9.24 -0.07 0.16
N SER A 55 9.81 -0.33 -1.03
CA SER A 55 10.47 0.72 -1.80
C SER A 55 9.50 1.83 -2.22
N ALA A 56 8.32 1.49 -2.75
CA ALA A 56 7.34 2.51 -3.14
C ALA A 56 6.88 3.36 -1.95
N LEU A 57 6.65 2.74 -0.79
CA LEU A 57 6.28 3.43 0.43
C LEU A 57 7.41 4.33 0.94
N TRP A 58 8.65 3.86 0.92
CA TRP A 58 9.81 4.63 1.37
C TRP A 58 9.96 5.92 0.57
N PHE A 59 9.95 5.82 -0.77
CA PHE A 59 10.04 6.99 -1.64
C PHE A 59 8.84 7.94 -1.46
N ALA A 60 7.62 7.39 -1.34
CA ALA A 60 6.44 8.20 -1.09
C ALA A 60 6.52 8.95 0.26
N ALA A 61 6.98 8.27 1.31
CA ALA A 61 7.11 8.83 2.66
C ALA A 61 8.23 9.86 2.76
N ARG A 62 9.33 9.68 2.03
CA ARG A 62 10.43 10.67 1.93
C ARG A 62 9.88 12.04 1.60
N GLY A 63 8.90 12.11 0.69
CA GLY A 63 8.19 13.35 0.39
C GLY A 63 9.04 14.38 -0.36
N ASN A 64 10.13 13.94 -0.99
CA ASN A 64 11.02 14.74 -1.82
C ASN A 64 10.72 14.45 -3.30
N GLY A 65 10.36 15.48 -4.05
CA GLY A 65 10.02 15.39 -5.47
C GLY A 65 9.75 16.76 -6.10
N ILE A 66 8.92 16.78 -7.13
CA ILE A 66 8.59 17.99 -7.91
C ILE A 66 7.13 18.38 -7.72
N LEU A 67 6.87 19.62 -7.30
CA LEU A 67 5.52 20.13 -7.15
C LEU A 67 4.84 20.33 -8.52
N ASP A 68 3.67 19.75 -8.71
CA ASP A 68 3.02 19.69 -10.05
C ASP A 68 2.62 21.06 -10.61
N ARG A 69 2.22 22.00 -9.74
CA ARG A 69 1.66 23.30 -10.18
C ARG A 69 2.66 24.22 -10.89
N ASN A 70 3.92 24.15 -10.50
CA ASN A 70 4.98 25.08 -10.94
C ASN A 70 6.31 24.38 -11.25
N ASN A 71 6.33 23.04 -11.17
CA ASN A 71 7.46 22.20 -11.51
C ASN A 71 8.76 22.53 -10.75
N VAL A 72 8.64 22.94 -9.47
CA VAL A 72 9.79 23.24 -8.60
C VAL A 72 10.11 22.07 -7.67
N PRO A 73 11.38 21.89 -7.28
CA PRO A 73 11.76 20.98 -6.22
C PRO A 73 10.98 21.27 -4.94
N TYR A 74 10.51 20.22 -4.27
CA TYR A 74 9.74 20.32 -3.05
C TYR A 74 10.05 19.14 -2.14
N GLU A 75 10.28 19.46 -0.87
CA GLU A 75 10.43 18.49 0.20
C GLU A 75 9.37 18.74 1.27
N SER A 76 8.60 17.71 1.59
CA SER A 76 7.55 17.78 2.61
C SER A 76 8.15 17.68 4.01
N SER A 77 7.92 18.71 4.81
CA SER A 77 8.25 18.73 6.25
C SER A 77 7.25 17.97 7.13
N ALA A 78 6.30 17.25 6.53
CA ALA A 78 5.29 16.51 7.30
C ALA A 78 5.93 15.34 8.06
N GLU A 79 5.78 15.37 9.38
CA GLU A 79 6.19 14.30 10.30
C GLU A 79 5.12 13.20 10.43
N VAL A 80 3.86 13.53 10.14
CA VAL A 80 2.72 12.59 10.21
C VAL A 80 2.15 12.34 8.82
N LEU A 81 2.02 11.06 8.46
CA LEU A 81 1.41 10.59 7.23
C LEU A 81 0.07 9.90 7.51
N LEU A 82 -0.89 10.04 6.60
CA LEU A 82 -2.17 9.31 6.65
C LEU A 82 -2.19 8.24 5.56
N SER A 83 -2.44 6.99 5.96
CA SER A 83 -2.52 5.86 5.04
C SER A 83 -3.92 5.25 5.02
N GLY A 84 -4.42 4.92 3.82
CA GLY A 84 -5.69 4.23 3.61
C GLY A 84 -5.62 2.71 3.80
N LEU A 85 -4.49 2.18 4.29
CA LEU A 85 -4.30 0.76 4.56
C LEU A 85 -5.29 0.26 5.63
N GLY A 86 -5.75 -0.98 5.48
CA GLY A 86 -6.76 -1.60 6.34
C GLY A 86 -8.16 -1.52 5.75
N ALA A 87 -8.42 -0.61 4.82
CA ALA A 87 -9.71 -0.52 4.15
C ALA A 87 -10.03 -1.77 3.29
N ASP A 88 -9.01 -2.32 2.62
CA ASP A 88 -9.22 -3.45 1.71
C ASP A 88 -9.44 -4.77 2.47
N GLU A 89 -8.72 -4.98 3.58
CA GLU A 89 -8.85 -6.12 4.49
C GLU A 89 -10.21 -6.15 5.20
N GLN A 90 -10.80 -4.98 5.48
CA GLN A 90 -12.10 -4.91 6.18
C GLN A 90 -13.31 -4.88 5.24
N LEU A 91 -13.15 -4.35 4.03
CA LEU A 91 -14.26 -4.08 3.10
C LEU A 91 -14.17 -4.88 1.80
N ALA A 92 -13.47 -6.01 1.84
CA ALA A 92 -13.28 -6.92 0.71
C ALA A 92 -12.71 -6.24 -0.56
N GLY A 93 -11.62 -5.49 -0.43
CA GLY A 93 -11.03 -4.71 -1.54
C GLY A 93 -10.12 -5.47 -2.51
N TYR A 94 -9.53 -6.60 -2.10
CA TYR A 94 -8.66 -7.41 -2.96
C TYR A 94 -9.45 -8.24 -3.98
N SER A 95 -8.89 -8.42 -5.19
CA SER A 95 -9.51 -9.26 -6.23
C SER A 95 -9.66 -10.72 -5.80
N ARG A 96 -8.77 -11.23 -4.94
CA ARG A 96 -8.83 -12.60 -4.42
C ARG A 96 -10.06 -12.86 -3.55
N HIS A 97 -10.60 -11.84 -2.89
CA HIS A 97 -11.83 -11.96 -2.09
C HIS A 97 -13.01 -12.43 -2.94
N ARG A 98 -13.06 -11.98 -4.19
CA ARG A 98 -14.07 -12.44 -5.16
C ARG A 98 -13.90 -13.91 -5.50
N THR A 99 -12.67 -14.38 -5.64
CA THR A 99 -12.38 -15.81 -5.82
C THR A 99 -12.84 -16.60 -4.61
N THR A 100 -12.48 -16.17 -3.40
CA THR A 100 -12.93 -16.80 -2.15
C THR A 100 -14.45 -16.86 -2.04
N PHE A 101 -15.13 -15.75 -2.32
CA PHE A 101 -16.60 -15.68 -2.32
C PHE A 101 -17.23 -16.63 -3.35
N ARG A 102 -16.68 -16.72 -4.56
CA ARG A 102 -17.18 -17.65 -5.59
C ARG A 102 -17.03 -19.11 -5.17
N SER A 103 -15.95 -19.44 -4.47
CA SER A 103 -15.68 -20.82 -4.04
C SER A 103 -16.46 -21.25 -2.81
N GLY A 104 -16.70 -20.35 -1.85
CA GLY A 104 -17.26 -20.72 -0.53
C GLY A 104 -18.32 -19.76 0.03
N GLY A 105 -18.84 -18.86 -0.80
CA GLY A 105 -19.90 -17.93 -0.43
C GLY A 105 -19.47 -16.89 0.62
N TRP A 106 -20.46 -16.30 1.28
CA TRP A 106 -20.28 -15.24 2.27
C TRP A 106 -19.43 -15.69 3.47
N LYS A 107 -19.65 -16.92 3.95
CA LYS A 107 -18.93 -17.42 5.13
C LYS A 107 -17.44 -17.59 4.87
N ALA A 108 -17.06 -18.09 3.70
CA ALA A 108 -15.65 -18.19 3.31
C ALA A 108 -15.00 -16.80 3.18
N LEU A 109 -15.74 -15.82 2.64
CA LEU A 109 -15.25 -14.44 2.56
C LEU A 109 -15.03 -13.84 3.95
N GLU A 110 -15.99 -13.97 4.88
CA GLU A 110 -15.82 -13.50 6.27
C GLU A 110 -14.59 -14.10 6.94
N ASN A 111 -14.42 -15.43 6.84
CA ASN A 111 -13.27 -16.11 7.42
C ASN A 111 -11.94 -15.64 6.81
N GLU A 112 -11.90 -15.34 5.51
CA GLU A 112 -10.72 -14.80 4.83
C GLU A 112 -10.38 -13.39 5.34
N LEU A 113 -11.36 -12.50 5.45
CA LEU A 113 -11.14 -11.15 5.97
C LEU A 113 -10.71 -11.16 7.45
N ASP A 114 -11.33 -12.02 8.27
CA ASP A 114 -10.92 -12.19 9.67
C ASP A 114 -9.47 -12.70 9.78
N MET A 115 -9.09 -13.68 8.95
CA MET A 115 -7.71 -14.17 8.89
C MET A 115 -6.72 -13.06 8.50
N GLU A 116 -7.08 -12.21 7.53
CA GLU A 116 -6.27 -11.09 7.10
C GLU A 116 -6.09 -10.05 8.20
N MET A 117 -7.19 -9.65 8.84
CA MET A 117 -7.17 -8.71 9.95
C MET A 117 -6.31 -9.22 11.10
N ASN A 118 -6.39 -10.51 11.44
CA ASN A 118 -5.55 -11.13 12.46
C ASN A 118 -4.05 -11.17 12.09
N ARG A 119 -3.70 -11.07 10.80
CA ARG A 119 -2.32 -11.14 10.31
C ARG A 119 -1.79 -9.79 9.82
N ILE A 120 -2.60 -8.73 9.84
CA ILE A 120 -2.29 -7.44 9.21
C ILE A 120 -1.01 -6.82 9.79
N SER A 121 -0.79 -7.00 11.10
CA SER A 121 0.40 -6.55 11.81
C SER A 121 1.67 -7.13 11.21
N LYS A 122 1.70 -8.45 11.01
CA LYS A 122 2.86 -9.18 10.47
C LYS A 122 3.01 -9.02 8.95
N ARG A 123 1.90 -8.98 8.21
CA ARG A 123 1.89 -9.00 6.73
C ARG A 123 2.15 -7.64 6.11
N ASN A 124 1.59 -6.58 6.69
CA ASN A 124 1.63 -5.25 6.10
C ASN A 124 2.28 -4.24 7.07
N LEU A 125 1.68 -4.06 8.25
CA LEU A 125 2.03 -2.94 9.14
C LEU A 125 3.49 -2.98 9.59
N GLY A 126 4.03 -4.16 9.92
CA GLY A 126 5.42 -4.26 10.39
C GLY A 126 6.46 -3.81 9.37
N ARG A 127 6.25 -4.11 8.07
CA ARG A 127 7.13 -3.60 6.99
C ARG A 127 6.91 -2.11 6.79
N ASP A 128 5.65 -1.71 6.68
CA ASP A 128 5.26 -0.36 6.31
C ASP A 128 5.68 0.66 7.39
N ASP A 129 5.53 0.29 8.67
CA ASP A 129 5.97 1.08 9.81
C ASP A 129 7.50 1.28 9.81
N ARG A 130 8.30 0.20 9.75
CA ARG A 130 9.77 0.33 9.73
C ARG A 130 10.28 1.20 8.57
N VAL A 131 9.68 1.02 7.39
CA VAL A 131 10.02 1.80 6.21
C VAL A 131 9.77 3.29 6.45
N ILE A 132 8.60 3.65 6.98
CA ILE A 132 8.21 5.05 7.19
C ILE A 132 8.95 5.66 8.39
N SER A 133 9.03 4.95 9.50
CA SER A 133 9.70 5.36 10.73
C SER A 133 11.21 5.56 10.54
N SER A 134 11.83 4.89 9.57
CA SER A 134 13.24 5.14 9.21
C SER A 134 13.54 6.55 8.71
N LEU A 135 12.49 7.29 8.30
CA LEU A 135 12.57 8.68 7.85
C LEU A 135 12.20 9.68 8.96
N GLY A 136 12.03 9.22 10.20
CA GLY A 136 11.56 10.04 11.31
C GLY A 136 10.09 10.46 11.18
N LYS A 137 9.28 9.67 10.46
CA LYS A 137 7.85 9.97 10.22
C LYS A 137 6.96 8.93 10.88
N GLU A 138 5.83 9.37 11.42
CA GLU A 138 4.77 8.53 11.95
C GLU A 138 3.70 8.32 10.87
N VAL A 139 3.20 7.10 10.72
CA VAL A 139 2.04 6.82 9.88
C VAL A 139 0.81 6.50 10.74
N ARG A 140 -0.29 7.19 10.45
CA ARG A 140 -1.60 6.90 11.05
C ARG A 140 -2.47 6.18 10.04
N PHE A 141 -3.22 5.20 10.54
CA PHE A 141 -4.09 4.33 9.77
C PHE A 141 -5.55 4.55 10.19
N PRO A 142 -6.26 5.58 9.68
CA PRO A 142 -7.63 5.87 10.11
C PRO A 142 -8.59 4.68 9.97
N TYR A 143 -8.35 3.79 8.99
CA TYR A 143 -9.16 2.59 8.81
C TYR A 143 -8.94 1.53 9.90
N LEU A 144 -7.83 1.58 10.64
CA LEU A 144 -7.51 0.65 11.72
C LEU A 144 -7.77 1.24 13.10
N ASP A 145 -8.45 2.38 13.18
CA ASP A 145 -9.01 2.88 14.43
C ASP A 145 -9.94 1.83 15.05
N GLU A 146 -9.79 1.57 16.36
CA GLU A 146 -10.50 0.49 17.04
C GLU A 146 -12.01 0.64 16.97
N GLN A 147 -12.53 1.87 17.06
CA GLN A 147 -13.97 2.11 16.99
C GLN A 147 -14.49 1.80 15.59
N LEU A 148 -13.76 2.23 14.56
CA LEU A 148 -14.12 1.92 13.18
C LEU A 148 -14.02 0.42 12.89
N VAL A 149 -12.98 -0.27 13.37
CA VAL A 149 -12.84 -1.72 13.22
C VAL A 149 -14.01 -2.44 13.88
N ASN A 150 -14.35 -2.08 15.12
CA ASN A 150 -15.48 -2.68 15.84
C ASN A 150 -16.81 -2.43 15.15
N TYR A 151 -17.04 -1.22 14.65
CA TYR A 151 -18.22 -0.88 13.87
C TYR A 151 -18.27 -1.69 12.56
N LEU A 152 -17.18 -1.75 11.79
CA LEU A 152 -17.16 -2.52 10.56
C LEU A 152 -17.34 -4.01 10.82
N ARG A 153 -16.83 -4.56 11.93
CA ARG A 153 -17.04 -5.97 12.32
C ARG A 153 -18.51 -6.30 12.57
N SER A 154 -19.29 -5.38 13.15
CA SER A 154 -20.71 -5.62 13.45
C SER A 154 -21.63 -5.59 12.22
N ILE A 155 -21.17 -4.97 11.13
CA ILE A 155 -21.92 -4.91 9.88
C ILE A 155 -21.89 -6.29 9.18
N PRO A 156 -23.02 -6.79 8.64
CA PRO A 156 -23.03 -7.96 7.79
C PRO A 156 -22.18 -7.82 6.51
N ILE A 157 -21.45 -8.87 6.13
CA ILE A 157 -20.48 -8.81 5.01
C ILE A 157 -21.09 -8.36 3.67
N TRP A 158 -22.34 -8.73 3.38
CA TRP A 158 -23.03 -8.36 2.14
C TRP A 158 -23.37 -6.87 2.04
N LEU A 159 -23.39 -6.15 3.17
CA LEU A 159 -23.51 -4.68 3.16
C LEU A 159 -22.14 -4.01 2.94
N LYS A 160 -21.04 -4.66 3.34
CA LYS A 160 -19.68 -4.16 3.13
C LYS A 160 -19.26 -4.30 1.67
N ALA A 161 -19.61 -5.42 1.05
CA ALA A 161 -19.25 -5.75 -0.33
C ALA A 161 -20.32 -6.62 -1.00
N ASP A 162 -20.63 -6.32 -2.27
CA ASP A 162 -21.45 -7.18 -3.13
C ASP A 162 -20.62 -7.76 -4.27
N LEU A 163 -19.97 -8.90 -4.00
CA LEU A 163 -19.07 -9.54 -4.96
C LEU A 163 -19.78 -10.33 -6.06
N ARG A 164 -21.11 -10.22 -6.17
CA ARG A 164 -21.89 -10.64 -7.35
C ARG A 164 -21.84 -9.58 -8.45
N LEU A 165 -21.71 -8.31 -8.09
CA LEU A 165 -21.57 -7.20 -9.03
C LEU A 165 -20.23 -7.23 -9.76
N ALA A 166 -20.12 -6.52 -10.89
CA ALA A 166 -18.90 -6.46 -11.68
C ALA A 166 -17.68 -5.95 -10.88
N ARG A 167 -16.48 -6.31 -11.36
CA ARG A 167 -15.21 -5.87 -10.77
C ARG A 167 -15.11 -4.34 -10.80
N GLY A 168 -14.71 -3.76 -9.68
CA GLY A 168 -14.61 -2.31 -9.51
C GLY A 168 -15.89 -1.66 -8.97
N ILE A 169 -16.99 -2.43 -8.87
CA ILE A 169 -18.28 -1.98 -8.32
C ILE A 169 -18.54 -2.66 -6.97
N GLY A 170 -18.45 -3.99 -6.96
CA GLY A 170 -18.82 -4.81 -5.79
C GLY A 170 -17.85 -4.76 -4.62
N GLU A 171 -16.55 -4.59 -4.89
CA GLU A 171 -15.53 -4.49 -3.84
C GLU A 171 -15.66 -3.16 -3.09
N LYS A 172 -15.59 -3.19 -1.75
CA LYS A 172 -15.71 -1.99 -0.90
C LYS A 172 -17.02 -1.22 -1.12
N TYR A 173 -18.10 -1.94 -1.36
CA TYR A 173 -19.40 -1.39 -1.70
C TYR A 173 -19.85 -0.30 -0.72
N LEU A 174 -19.78 -0.56 0.60
CA LEU A 174 -20.13 0.42 1.63
C LEU A 174 -19.32 1.72 1.50
N LEU A 175 -17.99 1.62 1.35
CA LEU A 175 -17.12 2.79 1.21
C LEU A 175 -17.40 3.56 -0.07
N ARG A 176 -17.67 2.86 -1.18
CA ARG A 176 -18.04 3.51 -2.45
C ARG A 176 -19.37 4.24 -2.34
N TYR A 177 -20.34 3.63 -1.66
CA TYR A 177 -21.64 4.24 -1.39
C TYR A 177 -21.49 5.54 -0.58
N ILE A 178 -20.71 5.50 0.51
CA ILE A 178 -20.42 6.69 1.32
C ILE A 178 -19.71 7.76 0.48
N ALA A 179 -18.64 7.39 -0.24
CA ALA A 179 -17.89 8.31 -1.07
C ALA A 179 -18.78 9.01 -2.11
N ARG A 180 -19.67 8.26 -2.77
CA ARG A 180 -20.56 8.80 -3.81
C ARG A 180 -21.65 9.70 -3.24
N HIS A 181 -22.33 9.25 -2.19
CA HIS A 181 -23.59 9.86 -1.75
C HIS A 181 -23.43 10.87 -0.60
N TYR A 182 -22.35 10.79 0.16
CA TYR A 182 -22.15 11.63 1.35
C TYR A 182 -20.94 12.56 1.25
N LEU A 183 -19.95 12.23 0.40
CA LEU A 183 -18.72 13.01 0.26
C LEU A 183 -18.56 13.68 -1.11
N SER A 184 -19.54 13.54 -2.01
CA SER A 184 -19.47 14.04 -3.39
C SER A 184 -18.25 13.54 -4.19
N LEU A 185 -17.68 12.39 -3.81
CA LEU A 185 -16.53 11.77 -4.46
C LEU A 185 -16.95 10.75 -5.53
N GLU A 186 -17.94 11.10 -6.38
CA GLU A 186 -18.54 10.15 -7.33
C GLU A 186 -17.50 9.53 -8.27
N GLN A 187 -16.62 10.31 -8.88
CA GLN A 187 -15.64 9.79 -9.82
C GLN A 187 -14.62 8.88 -9.12
N SER A 188 -14.13 9.31 -7.94
CA SER A 188 -13.21 8.52 -7.12
C SER A 188 -13.82 7.20 -6.64
N SER A 189 -15.12 7.19 -6.34
CA SER A 189 -15.86 6.01 -5.87
C SER A 189 -15.95 4.89 -6.90
N LYS A 190 -15.65 5.14 -8.17
CA LYS A 190 -15.74 4.14 -9.26
C LYS A 190 -14.42 3.44 -9.55
N TYR A 191 -13.30 3.90 -8.97
CA TYR A 191 -11.99 3.34 -9.34
C TYR A 191 -11.77 1.94 -8.75
N PRO A 192 -11.38 0.95 -9.57
CA PRO A 192 -10.99 -0.35 -9.06
C PRO A 192 -9.70 -0.23 -8.24
N LYS A 193 -9.55 -1.07 -7.21
CA LYS A 193 -8.32 -1.13 -6.41
C LYS A 193 -7.11 -1.40 -7.31
N ARG A 194 -6.05 -0.64 -7.09
CA ARG A 194 -4.71 -0.89 -7.62
C ARG A 194 -3.71 -0.83 -6.47
N ALA A 195 -2.91 -1.88 -6.30
CA ALA A 195 -1.88 -1.89 -5.26
C ALA A 195 -0.74 -0.91 -5.59
N ILE A 196 -0.07 -0.39 -4.55
CA ILE A 196 0.90 0.71 -4.69
C ILE A 196 2.03 0.36 -5.65
N GLN A 197 2.57 -0.86 -5.59
CA GLN A 197 3.66 -1.31 -6.46
C GLN A 197 3.30 -1.33 -7.95
N PHE A 198 2.02 -1.53 -8.26
CA PHE A 198 1.51 -1.42 -9.63
C PHE A 198 1.15 0.03 -9.97
N GLY A 199 0.65 0.80 -9.01
CA GLY A 199 0.30 2.22 -9.15
C GLY A 199 1.50 3.09 -9.48
N SER A 200 2.58 2.96 -8.71
CA SER A 200 3.87 3.62 -8.88
C SER A 200 4.67 3.09 -10.06
N ARG A 201 4.30 1.91 -10.58
CA ARG A 201 5.04 1.17 -11.62
C ARG A 201 6.43 0.70 -11.18
N ILE A 202 6.76 0.75 -9.89
CA ILE A 202 8.05 0.27 -9.37
C ILE A 202 8.29 -1.20 -9.72
N ALA A 203 7.24 -2.02 -9.68
CA ALA A 203 7.32 -3.44 -10.06
C ALA A 203 7.66 -3.65 -11.55
N LYS A 204 7.54 -2.62 -12.39
CA LYS A 204 7.92 -2.65 -13.81
C LYS A 204 9.33 -2.12 -14.08
N LEU A 205 9.93 -1.41 -13.13
CA LEU A 205 11.33 -0.96 -13.24
C LEU A 205 12.30 -2.14 -13.12
N GLU A 206 11.84 -3.25 -12.55
CA GLU A 206 12.61 -4.47 -12.31
C GLU A 206 12.13 -5.65 -13.19
N SER A 207 12.88 -6.76 -13.14
CA SER A 207 12.73 -7.93 -14.02
C SER A 207 11.31 -8.49 -14.07
N LYS A 208 10.79 -8.69 -15.29
CA LYS A 208 9.44 -9.24 -15.55
C LYS A 208 9.24 -10.71 -15.18
N LYS A 209 10.30 -11.42 -14.75
CA LYS A 209 10.28 -12.88 -14.58
C LYS A 209 10.00 -13.37 -13.15
N GLU A 210 10.04 -12.49 -12.16
CA GLU A 210 9.87 -12.87 -10.75
C GLU A 210 8.39 -12.83 -10.33
N LYS A 211 7.97 -13.78 -9.49
CA LYS A 211 6.65 -13.76 -8.86
C LYS A 211 6.73 -12.98 -7.54
N ALA A 212 5.61 -12.40 -7.14
CA ALA A 212 5.50 -11.62 -5.91
C ALA A 212 5.90 -12.39 -4.63
N SER A 213 5.65 -13.70 -4.60
CA SER A 213 5.99 -14.60 -3.48
C SER A 213 7.43 -15.08 -3.49
N ASP A 214 8.18 -14.87 -4.57
CA ASP A 214 9.54 -15.37 -4.69
C ASP A 214 10.45 -14.62 -3.72
N GLN A 215 11.49 -15.31 -3.24
CA GLN A 215 12.52 -14.68 -2.44
C GLN A 215 13.27 -13.66 -3.29
N CYS A 216 13.40 -12.45 -2.77
CA CYS A 216 14.02 -11.34 -3.46
C CYS A 216 15.53 -11.37 -3.20
N SER A 217 16.30 -11.72 -4.23
CA SER A 217 17.77 -11.70 -4.18
C SER A 217 18.35 -10.31 -3.86
N ARG A 218 17.59 -9.25 -4.15
CA ARG A 218 17.95 -7.87 -3.84
C ARG A 218 17.84 -7.53 -2.35
N LEU A 219 17.03 -8.29 -1.61
CA LEU A 219 16.88 -8.13 -0.17
C LEU A 219 17.76 -9.09 0.63
N THR A 220 18.28 -10.15 0.01
CA THR A 220 19.19 -11.08 0.67
C THR A 220 20.58 -10.48 0.78
N THR A 221 21.15 -10.46 1.97
CA THR A 221 22.57 -10.17 2.18
C THR A 221 23.34 -11.39 1.71
N THR A 222 24.18 -11.27 0.68
CA THR A 222 25.15 -12.31 0.36
C THR A 222 26.17 -12.31 1.50
N THR A 223 26.02 -13.19 2.48
CA THR A 223 27.13 -13.55 3.35
C THR A 223 28.13 -14.30 2.48
N ASN A 224 29.16 -13.60 2.00
CA ASN A 224 30.36 -14.25 1.49
C ASN A 224 31.03 -14.95 2.68
N ASN A 225 30.61 -16.18 2.98
CA ASN A 225 31.38 -17.10 3.82
C ASN A 225 32.55 -17.65 3.01
N ASN A 226 33.53 -16.78 2.71
CA ASN A 226 34.86 -17.21 2.28
C ASN A 226 35.84 -16.77 3.37
N ASN A 227 35.88 -17.55 4.45
CA ASN A 227 37.06 -17.70 5.30
C ASN A 227 37.14 -19.20 5.63
N THR A 228 37.55 -19.99 4.64
CA THR A 228 38.31 -21.20 4.92
C THR A 228 39.60 -20.73 5.57
N ILE A 229 39.67 -20.84 6.88
CA ILE A 229 40.96 -20.90 7.56
C ILE A 229 41.48 -22.28 7.21
N ASP A 230 42.46 -22.30 6.31
CA ASP A 230 43.26 -23.49 6.04
C ASP A 230 43.96 -23.86 7.35
N ASP A 231 43.60 -25.02 7.88
CA ASP A 231 44.40 -25.75 8.85
C ASP A 231 45.65 -26.27 8.10
N GLU A 232 46.79 -25.61 8.26
CA GLU A 232 48.11 -26.19 7.96
C GLU A 232 49.07 -25.95 9.16
N GLU A 233 49.48 -27.09 9.72
CA GLU A 233 50.61 -27.42 10.64
C GLU A 233 50.92 -26.55 11.88
#